data_AF-A0A366CZG1-F1
#
_entry.id   AF-A0A366CZG1-F1
#
_cell.length_a   1.000
_cell.length_b   1.000
_cell.length_c   1.000
_cell.angle_alpha   90.00
_cell.angle_beta   90.00
_cell.angle_gamma   90.00
#
_symmetry.space_group_name_H-M   'P 1'
#
loop_
_entity.id
_entity.type
_entity.pdbx_description
1 polymer ?
#
loop_
_entity_poly.entity_id
_entity_poly.type
_entity_poly.pdbx_seq_one_letter_code
_entity_poly.pdbx_strand_id
1 'polypeptide(L)' 'MALNPEKLALDIEAAMQAKGFDPLANKAAGHEWWLAFAEGIVNHITQNAEVAVASGSSAGTYKVT' A
#
# COMPACT_ATOMS: atom_id res chain seq x y z
N MET A 1 6.42 -3.43 11.31
CA MET A 1 6.97 -3.74 9.98
C MET A 1 6.52 -2.64 9.05
N ALA A 2 7.42 -2.08 8.26
CA ALA A 2 7.05 -1.07 7.25
C ALA A 2 6.18 -1.73 6.17
N LEU A 3 5.19 -1.00 5.65
CA LEU A 3 4.45 -1.41 4.47
C LEU A 3 5.43 -1.49 3.28
N ASN A 4 5.33 -2.54 2.46
CA ASN A 4 6.25 -2.77 1.35
C ASN A 4 5.55 -2.49 0.00
N PRO A 5 5.93 -1.41 -0.71
CA PRO A 5 5.34 -1.06 -2.01
C PRO A 5 5.50 -2.15 -3.07
N GLU A 6 6.66 -2.81 -3.14
CA GLU A 6 6.93 -3.90 -4.10
C GLU A 6 5.94 -5.04 -3.93
N LYS A 7 5.76 -5.47 -2.68
CA LYS A 7 4.83 -6.55 -2.36
C LYS A 7 3.38 -6.17 -2.71
N LEU A 8 3.01 -4.91 -2.47
CA LEU A 8 1.69 -4.39 -2.79
C LEU A 8 1.47 -4.30 -4.32
N ALA A 9 2.48 -3.91 -5.10
CA ALA A 9 2.41 -3.89 -6.56
C ALA A 9 2.13 -5.29 -7.12
N LEU A 10 2.87 -6.30 -6.64
CA LEU A 10 2.65 -7.70 -7.01
C LEU A 10 1.25 -8.21 -6.62
N ASP A 11 0.74 -7.79 -5.45
CA ASP A 11 -0.62 -8.14 -5.02
C ASP A 11 -1.70 -7.49 -5.90
N ILE A 12 -1.49 -6.23 -6.32
CA ILE A 12 -2.37 -5.54 -7.27
C ILE A 12 -2.39 -6.28 -8.61
N GLU A 13 -1.22 -6.63 -9.14
CA GLU A 13 -1.10 -7.36 -10.40
C GLU A 13 -1.83 -8.71 -10.35
N ALA A 14 -1.60 -9.50 -9.29
CA ALA A 14 -2.26 -10.79 -9.10
C ALA A 14 -3.78 -10.64 -8.98
N ALA A 15 -4.26 -9.62 -8.25
CA ALA A 15 -5.68 -9.35 -8.12
C ALA A 15 -6.32 -8.97 -9.47
N MET A 16 -5.63 -8.20 -10.31
CA MET A 16 -6.10 -7.86 -11.65
C MET A 16 -6.16 -9.07 -12.57
N GLN A 17 -5.13 -9.91 -12.55
CA GLN A 17 -5.11 -11.17 -13.30
C GLN A 17 -6.27 -12.09 -12.90
N ALA A 18 -6.56 -12.19 -11.61
CA ALA A 18 -7.71 -12.94 -11.11
C ALA A 18 -9.07 -12.39 -11.59
N LYS A 19 -9.11 -11.13 -12.06
CA LYS A 19 -10.30 -10.50 -12.67
C LYS A 19 -10.28 -10.52 -14.20
N GLY A 20 -9.30 -11.17 -14.82
CA GLY A 20 -9.19 -11.31 -16.28
C GLY A 20 -8.49 -10.15 -16.99
N PHE A 21 -7.86 -9.23 -16.25
CA PHE A 21 -6.98 -8.21 -16.83
C PHE A 21 -5.53 -8.68 -16.74
N ASP A 22 -4.79 -8.67 -17.85
CA ASP A 22 -3.35 -8.91 -17.83
C ASP A 22 -2.60 -7.57 -17.72
N PRO A 23 -2.15 -7.18 -16.51
CA PRO A 23 -1.49 -5.89 -16.31
C PRO A 23 -0.14 -5.83 -17.02
N LEU A 24 0.53 -6.96 -17.26
CA LEU A 24 1.88 -7.00 -17.83
C LEU A 24 1.89 -7.40 -19.31
N ALA A 25 0.73 -7.36 -19.97
CA ALA A 25 0.62 -7.65 -21.40
C ALA A 25 1.43 -6.64 -22.25
N ASN A 26 1.79 -7.04 -23.47
CA ASN A 26 2.49 -6.16 -24.41
C ASN A 26 1.68 -4.89 -24.68
N LYS A 27 2.27 -3.71 -24.42
CA LYS A 27 1.65 -2.37 -24.45
C LYS A 27 0.64 -2.06 -23.33
N ALA A 28 0.47 -2.92 -22.34
CA ALA A 28 -0.21 -2.58 -21.09
C ALA A 28 0.72 -1.78 -20.16
N ALA A 29 0.18 -1.33 -19.03
CA ALA A 29 0.97 -0.64 -18.01
C ALA A 29 1.92 -1.64 -17.34
N GLY A 30 3.23 -1.56 -17.61
CA GLY A 30 4.22 -2.48 -17.01
C GLY A 30 4.34 -2.34 -15.50
N HIS A 31 5.12 -3.24 -14.88
CA HIS A 31 5.33 -3.34 -13.43
C HIS A 31 5.59 -1.99 -12.73
N GLU A 32 6.46 -1.16 -13.32
CA GLU A 32 6.82 0.17 -12.79
C GLU A 32 5.62 1.10 -12.55
N TRP A 33 4.55 0.97 -13.35
CA TRP A 33 3.32 1.75 -13.12
C TRP A 33 2.62 1.31 -11.85
N TRP A 34 2.51 -0.01 -11.64
CA TRP A 34 1.86 -0.57 -10.46
C TRP A 34 2.70 -0.33 -9.20
N LEU A 35 4.02 -0.34 -9.33
CA LEU A 35 4.93 0.07 -8.27
C LEU A 35 4.69 1.53 -7.87
N ALA A 36 4.61 2.46 -8.83
CA ALA A 36 4.32 3.87 -8.53
C ALA A 36 2.96 4.06 -7.82
N PHE A 37 1.93 3.31 -8.22
CA PHE A 37 0.65 3.29 -7.50
C PHE A 37 0.81 2.77 -6.07
N ALA A 38 1.52 1.66 -5.89
CA ALA A 38 1.76 1.06 -4.59
C ALA A 38 2.55 2.00 -3.66
N GLU A 39 3.56 2.69 -4.17
CA GLU A 39 4.31 3.71 -3.43
C GLU A 39 3.41 4.85 -2.96
N GLY A 40 2.55 5.37 -3.84
CA GLY A 40 1.58 6.41 -3.49
C GLY A 40 0.62 5.97 -2.38
N ILE A 41 0.12 4.73 -2.46
CA ILE A 41 -0.77 4.14 -1.44
C ILE A 41 -0.04 3.97 -0.12
N VAL A 42 1.16 3.37 -0.14
CA VAL A 42 1.97 3.16 1.07
C VAL A 42 2.30 4.49 1.74
N ASN A 43 2.70 5.49 0.96
CA ASN A 43 2.97 6.83 1.48
C ASN A 43 1.73 7.45 2.13
N HIS A 44 0.57 7.38 1.46
CA HIS A 44 -0.68 7.88 2.02
C HIS A 44 -1.04 7.21 3.36
N ILE A 45 -0.98 5.88 3.42
CA ILE A 45 -1.27 5.14 4.66
C ILE A 45 -0.28 5.52 5.75
N THR A 46 1.02 5.58 5.43
CA THR A 46 2.08 5.90 6.40
C THR A 46 1.89 7.30 6.99
N GLN A 47 1.58 8.30 6.18
CA GLN A 47 1.37 9.69 6.63
C GLN A 47 0.13 9.86 7.52
N ASN A 48 -0.85 8.97 7.39
CA ASN A 48 -2.12 9.00 8.11
C ASN A 48 -2.24 7.90 9.17
N ALA A 49 -1.18 7.12 9.40
CA ALA A 49 -1.18 6.05 10.38
C ALA A 49 -1.20 6.64 11.80
N GLU A 50 -2.19 6.22 12.58
CA GLU A 50 -2.39 6.65 13.96
C GLU A 50 -2.60 5.44 14.88
N VAL A 51 -2.05 5.53 16.09
CA VAL A 51 -2.22 4.53 17.14
C VAL A 51 -3.03 5.14 18.26
N ALA A 52 -4.18 4.53 18.56
CA ALA A 52 -5.01 4.89 19.70
C ALA A 52 -4.56 4.10 20.94
N VAL A 53 -4.21 4.82 22.01
CA VAL A 53 -3.94 4.25 23.34
C VAL A 53 -5.18 4.44 24.20
N ALA A 54 -5.89 3.34 24.46
CA ALA A 54 -7.23 3.38 25.05
C ALA A 54 -7.28 3.72 26.55
N SER A 55 -6.19 3.55 27.30
CA SER A 55 -6.20 3.75 28.76
C SER A 55 -4.81 4.01 29.35
N GLY A 56 -4.76 4.60 30.54
CA GLY A 56 -3.54 4.92 31.28
C GLY A 56 -3.16 6.41 31.18
N SER A 57 -2.06 6.80 31.81
CA SER A 57 -1.56 8.18 31.78
C SER A 57 -1.17 8.67 30.38
N SER A 58 -0.99 7.75 29.44
CA SER A 58 -0.67 8.01 28.04
C SER A 58 -1.86 7.76 27.11
N ALA A 59 -3.09 7.92 27.60
CA ALA A 59 -4.27 7.81 26.76
C ALA A 59 -4.29 8.94 25.71
N GLY A 60 -4.55 8.58 24.45
CA GLY A 60 -4.52 9.53 23.33
C GLY A 60 -4.29 8.85 21.98
N THR A 61 -4.32 9.65 20.92
CA THR A 61 -4.02 9.22 19.56
C THR A 61 -2.66 9.77 19.15
N TYR A 62 -1.79 8.90 18.65
CA TYR A 62 -0.41 9.23 18.32
C TYR A 62 -0.13 8.91 16.85
N LYS A 63 0.47 9.86 16.15
CA LYS A 63 0.97 9.62 14.79
C LYS A 63 2.11 8.60 14.82
N VAL A 64 2.10 7.67 13.88
CA VAL A 64 3.22 6.78 13.63
C VAL A 64 4.26 7.54 12.83
N THR A 65 5.46 7.72 13.39
CA THR A 65 6.61 8.38 12.75
C THR A 65 7.71 7.37 12.47
#